data_AF-A0A929ICM9-F1
#
_entry.id   AF-A0A929ICM9-F1
#
_cell.length_a   1.000
_cell.length_b   1.000
_cell.length_c   1.000
_cell.angle_alpha   90.00
_cell.angle_beta   90.00
_cell.angle_gamma   90.00
#
_symmetry.space_group_name_H-M   'P 1'
#
loop_
_entity.id
_entity.type
_entity.pdbx_description
1 polymer ?
#
loop_
_entity_poly.entity_id
_entity_poly.type
_entity_poly.pdbx_seq_one_letter_code
_entity_poly.pdbx_strand_id
1 'polypeptide(L)'
;MCPADKIKNVDRGWVIPIGGAEDKLNDMTILRRFCELSGGEKGKILVIPTASELEDTGPRYVEIFEKMGAKSKFMPINEREDCFYDEIIELLHKSTGIFITGGNQLRLSTILGGTPVAKLIRSMHAEGVHVAGTSAGAAIISEHMIAGGRRGPTPLEDGATMAPGLGLTNKVIIDQHFRQRDRIGRLLAALSYNPFISGLGIDEDTAAFISPDGILEVVGSGAITVVDPADLTHSSMHDALHQDAITLIGMKLHILAAGAKYDVNTRKAFI
;
A
#
# COMPACT_ATOMS: atom_id res chain seq x y z
N MET A 1 -12.95 1.39 7.26
CA MET A 1 -13.21 0.88 5.90
C MET A 1 -12.50 -0.45 5.82
N CYS A 2 -13.19 -1.54 5.47
CA CYS A 2 -12.61 -2.88 5.38
C CYS A 2 -12.72 -3.41 3.94
N PRO A 3 -12.04 -4.51 3.58
CA PRO A 3 -12.16 -5.11 2.25
C PRO A 3 -13.62 -5.41 1.91
N ALA A 4 -14.05 -5.06 0.69
CA ALA A 4 -15.39 -5.41 0.20
C ALA A 4 -15.55 -6.94 0.16
N ASP A 5 -16.78 -7.45 0.30
CA ASP A 5 -17.04 -8.90 0.34
C ASP A 5 -16.50 -9.64 -0.89
N LYS A 6 -16.08 -10.91 -0.71
CA LYS A 6 -15.62 -11.73 -1.84
C LYS A 6 -16.82 -12.10 -2.71
N ILE A 7 -16.67 -11.91 -4.02
CA ILE A 7 -17.66 -12.35 -5.01
C ILE A 7 -17.42 -13.83 -5.33
N LYS A 8 -18.49 -14.61 -5.37
CA LYS A 8 -18.40 -16.06 -5.64
C LYS A 8 -17.80 -16.30 -7.03
N ASN A 9 -16.80 -17.18 -7.11
CA ASN A 9 -16.08 -17.56 -8.34
C ASN A 9 -15.32 -16.40 -9.03
N VAL A 10 -15.05 -15.31 -8.31
CA VAL A 10 -14.20 -14.22 -8.80
C VAL A 10 -13.05 -14.06 -7.80
N ASP A 11 -11.83 -14.08 -8.31
CA ASP A 11 -10.66 -13.74 -7.51
C ASP A 11 -10.51 -12.23 -7.43
N ARG A 12 -10.05 -11.75 -6.27
CA ARG A 12 -9.73 -10.33 -6.08
C ARG A 12 -8.60 -9.93 -7.02
N GLY A 13 -8.42 -8.63 -7.21
CA GLY A 13 -7.22 -8.13 -7.83
C GLY A 13 -5.98 -8.32 -6.96
N TRP A 14 -4.81 -8.09 -7.56
CA TRP A 14 -3.56 -7.98 -6.82
C TRP A 14 -3.53 -6.67 -6.03
N VAL A 15 -2.91 -6.71 -4.86
CA VAL A 15 -2.61 -5.54 -4.02
C VAL A 15 -1.10 -5.32 -4.03
N ILE A 16 -0.65 -4.17 -4.53
CA ILE A 16 0.76 -3.94 -4.85
C ILE A 16 1.26 -2.64 -4.19
N PRO A 17 1.58 -2.66 -2.88
CA PRO A 17 2.26 -1.54 -2.24
C PRO A 17 3.73 -1.49 -2.66
N ILE A 18 4.17 -0.28 -3.01
CA ILE A 18 5.51 0.05 -3.49
C ILE A 18 6.14 1.04 -2.50
N GLY A 19 7.36 0.79 -2.06
CA GLY A 19 8.02 1.57 -1.01
C GLY A 19 8.37 3.01 -1.40
N GLY A 20 8.09 3.45 -2.62
CA GLY A 20 8.42 4.80 -3.09
C GLY A 20 9.69 4.84 -3.93
N ALA A 21 9.88 5.95 -4.64
CA ALA A 21 11.06 6.20 -5.47
C ALA A 21 11.42 5.05 -6.44
N GLU A 22 10.41 4.31 -6.92
CA GLU A 22 10.61 3.21 -7.86
C GLU A 22 11.15 3.69 -9.20
N ASP A 23 11.89 2.83 -9.89
CA ASP A 23 12.49 3.13 -11.18
C ASP A 23 11.42 3.49 -12.24
N LYS A 24 11.62 4.64 -12.87
CA LYS A 24 10.75 5.25 -13.88
C LYS A 24 11.48 5.50 -15.21
N LEU A 25 12.74 5.09 -15.32
CA LEU A 25 13.62 5.47 -16.42
C LEU A 25 14.27 4.26 -17.09
N ASN A 26 14.69 3.27 -16.31
CA ASN A 26 15.48 2.15 -16.83
C ASN A 26 14.56 0.94 -17.08
N ASP A 27 14.76 -0.16 -16.36
CA ASP A 27 14.04 -1.41 -16.55
C ASP A 27 12.56 -1.29 -16.14
N MET A 28 12.28 -0.43 -15.15
CA MET A 28 10.95 -0.16 -14.60
C MET A 28 10.23 -1.45 -14.16
N THR A 29 10.97 -2.40 -13.61
CA THR A 29 10.51 -3.78 -13.33
C THR A 29 9.19 -3.84 -12.57
N ILE A 30 9.02 -3.01 -11.55
CA ILE A 30 7.79 -2.94 -10.74
C ILE A 30 6.61 -2.43 -11.56
N LEU A 31 6.78 -1.31 -12.25
CA LEU A 31 5.71 -0.67 -13.05
C LEU A 31 5.33 -1.53 -14.25
N ARG A 32 6.31 -2.18 -14.89
CA ARG A 32 6.10 -3.12 -15.99
C ARG A 32 5.27 -4.33 -15.57
N ARG A 33 5.63 -4.97 -14.45
CA ARG A 33 4.86 -6.10 -13.90
C ARG A 33 3.43 -5.71 -13.55
N PHE A 34 3.22 -4.53 -12.96
CA PHE A 34 1.87 -4.01 -12.73
C PHE A 34 1.09 -3.77 -14.03
N CYS A 35 1.74 -3.23 -15.05
CA CYS A 35 1.14 -2.99 -16.36
C CYS A 35 0.72 -4.30 -17.06
N GLU A 36 1.59 -5.32 -17.02
CA GLU A 36 1.30 -6.66 -17.54
C GLU A 36 0.12 -7.31 -16.83
N LEU A 37 0.12 -7.30 -15.49
CA LEU A 37 -1.01 -7.80 -14.69
C LEU A 37 -2.31 -7.08 -15.06
N SER A 38 -2.24 -5.77 -15.29
CA SER A 38 -3.40 -4.95 -15.66
C SER A 38 -3.87 -5.18 -17.11
N GLY A 39 -3.30 -6.15 -17.84
CA GLY A 39 -3.71 -6.54 -19.19
C GLY A 39 -2.80 -6.06 -20.32
N GLY A 40 -1.63 -5.48 -20.00
CA GLY A 40 -0.65 -5.02 -20.98
C GLY A 40 -1.26 -4.06 -22.00
N GLU A 41 -1.11 -4.37 -23.29
CA GLU A 41 -1.66 -3.56 -24.41
C GLU A 41 -3.20 -3.39 -24.38
N LYS A 42 -3.91 -4.34 -23.77
CA LYS A 42 -5.37 -4.27 -23.60
C LYS A 42 -5.76 -3.59 -22.27
N GLY A 43 -4.77 -3.34 -21.42
CA GLY A 43 -4.96 -2.75 -20.10
C GLY A 43 -5.43 -1.30 -20.18
N LYS A 44 -6.23 -0.92 -19.19
CA LYS A 44 -6.72 0.43 -18.96
C LYS A 44 -6.33 0.84 -17.54
N ILE A 45 -5.21 1.52 -17.42
CA ILE A 45 -4.63 1.92 -16.13
C ILE A 45 -5.10 3.32 -15.78
N LEU A 46 -5.76 3.44 -14.63
CA LEU A 46 -6.19 4.72 -14.10
C LEU A 46 -5.26 5.18 -12.98
N VAL A 47 -4.64 6.35 -13.15
CA VAL A 47 -3.73 6.97 -12.19
C VAL A 47 -4.52 7.89 -11.26
N ILE A 48 -4.32 7.78 -9.96
CA ILE A 48 -4.88 8.65 -8.93
C ILE A 48 -3.74 9.49 -8.34
N PRO A 49 -3.52 10.72 -8.82
CA PRO A 49 -2.41 11.57 -8.39
C PRO A 49 -2.72 12.42 -7.15
N THR A 50 -3.90 12.26 -6.53
CA THR A 50 -4.46 13.11 -5.46
C THR A 50 -3.55 13.34 -4.25
N ALA A 51 -2.59 12.42 -4.00
CA ALA A 51 -1.62 12.57 -2.93
C ALA A 51 -0.61 13.70 -3.19
N SER A 52 -0.27 13.91 -4.46
CA SER A 52 0.77 14.83 -4.90
C SER A 52 0.26 16.27 -4.94
N GLU A 53 1.16 17.21 -4.65
CA GLU A 53 0.92 18.64 -4.87
C GLU A 53 1.49 19.10 -6.22
N LEU A 54 2.18 18.22 -6.95
CA LEU A 54 2.78 18.53 -8.25
C LEU A 54 1.80 18.14 -9.37
N GLU A 55 1.39 19.11 -10.17
CA GLU A 55 0.43 18.96 -11.27
C GLU A 55 0.89 17.93 -12.34
N ASP A 56 2.21 17.79 -12.53
CA ASP A 56 2.81 16.91 -13.52
C ASP A 56 2.87 15.43 -13.09
N THR A 57 2.55 15.12 -11.83
CA THR A 57 2.64 13.73 -11.31
C THR A 57 1.71 12.79 -12.07
N GLY A 58 0.45 13.18 -12.28
CA GLY A 58 -0.52 12.40 -13.04
C GLY A 58 -0.08 12.16 -14.49
N PRO A 59 0.15 13.24 -15.28
CA PRO A 59 0.65 13.14 -16.66
C PRO A 59 1.90 12.27 -16.80
N ARG A 60 2.86 12.38 -15.88
CA ARG A 60 4.10 11.59 -15.91
C ARG A 60 3.84 10.08 -15.83
N TYR A 61 2.96 9.61 -14.93
CA TYR A 61 2.64 8.18 -14.85
C TYR A 61 1.82 7.71 -16.05
N VAL A 62 0.94 8.56 -16.59
CA VAL A 62 0.21 8.26 -17.83
C VAL A 62 1.19 7.99 -18.96
N GLU A 63 2.17 8.89 -19.18
CA GLU A 63 3.20 8.68 -20.20
C GLU A 63 4.01 7.40 -19.99
N ILE A 64 4.34 7.05 -18.74
CA ILE A 64 5.09 5.83 -18.43
C ILE A 64 4.29 4.59 -18.84
N PHE A 65 3.01 4.51 -18.45
CA PHE A 65 2.17 3.35 -18.77
C PHE A 65 1.83 3.28 -20.26
N GLU A 66 1.65 4.42 -20.94
CA GLU A 66 1.46 4.46 -22.39
C GLU A 66 2.71 4.00 -23.15
N LYS A 67 3.92 4.38 -22.69
CA LYS A 67 5.18 3.85 -23.24
C LYS A 67 5.34 2.34 -23.04
N MET A 68 4.66 1.76 -22.05
CA MET A 68 4.58 0.31 -21.82
C MET A 68 3.45 -0.38 -22.60
N GLY A 69 2.67 0.37 -23.39
CA GLY A 69 1.63 -0.15 -24.29
C GLY A 69 0.21 -0.13 -23.72
N ALA A 70 0.01 0.14 -22.43
CA ALA A 70 -1.33 0.23 -21.86
C ALA A 70 -2.04 1.54 -22.23
N LYS A 71 -3.37 1.53 -22.26
CA LYS A 71 -4.13 2.79 -22.26
C LYS A 71 -4.10 3.37 -20.86
N SER A 72 -3.72 4.63 -20.69
CA SER A 72 -3.70 5.26 -19.38
C SER A 72 -4.38 6.62 -19.35
N LYS A 73 -4.96 6.95 -18.19
CA LYS A 73 -5.52 8.27 -17.87
C LYS A 73 -5.25 8.55 -16.40
N PHE A 74 -5.26 9.82 -16.00
CA PHE A 74 -5.29 10.18 -14.59
C PHE A 74 -6.65 10.76 -14.20
N MET A 75 -6.99 10.64 -12.92
CA MET A 75 -8.20 11.22 -12.33
C MET A 75 -7.89 12.61 -11.78
N PRO A 76 -8.61 13.66 -12.20
CA PRO A 76 -8.42 15.02 -11.68
C PRO A 76 -9.17 15.20 -10.35
N ILE A 77 -8.90 14.36 -9.35
CA ILE A 77 -9.48 14.49 -8.01
C ILE A 77 -8.54 15.37 -7.17
N ASN A 78 -8.91 16.64 -7.04
CA ASN A 78 -8.17 17.67 -6.30
C ASN A 78 -8.82 17.99 -4.95
N GLU A 79 -10.14 17.87 -4.86
CA GLU A 79 -10.94 18.09 -3.67
C GLU A 79 -11.95 16.96 -3.43
N ARG A 80 -12.63 17.00 -2.29
CA ARG A 80 -13.50 15.89 -1.85
C ARG A 80 -14.75 15.80 -2.73
N GLU A 81 -15.25 16.95 -3.17
CA GLU A 81 -16.43 17.15 -3.99
C GLU A 81 -16.30 16.42 -5.34
N ASP A 82 -15.10 16.40 -5.91
CA ASP A 82 -14.79 15.68 -7.16
C ASP A 82 -15.16 14.19 -7.08
N CYS A 83 -15.06 13.58 -5.89
CA CYS A 83 -15.37 12.17 -5.71
C CYS A 83 -16.86 11.81 -5.85
N PHE A 84 -17.72 12.80 -6.07
CA PHE A 84 -19.16 12.65 -6.23
C PHE A 84 -19.65 12.95 -7.65
N TYR A 85 -18.77 13.37 -8.57
CA TYR A 85 -19.15 13.59 -9.96
C TYR A 85 -19.25 12.29 -10.75
N ASP A 86 -20.33 12.13 -11.51
CA ASP A 86 -20.61 10.89 -12.27
C ASP A 86 -19.49 10.58 -13.29
N GLU A 87 -18.91 11.60 -13.91
CA GLU A 87 -17.77 11.46 -14.84
C GLU A 87 -16.53 10.82 -14.20
N ILE A 88 -16.25 11.12 -12.93
CA ILE A 88 -15.16 10.54 -12.15
C ILE A 88 -15.45 9.06 -11.86
N ILE A 89 -16.69 8.74 -11.51
CA ILE A 89 -17.16 7.37 -11.23
C ILE A 89 -17.14 6.52 -12.51
N GLU A 90 -17.61 7.04 -13.64
CA GLU A 90 -17.59 6.37 -14.93
C GLU A 90 -16.19 6.09 -15.44
N LEU A 91 -15.24 7.00 -15.17
CA LEU A 91 -13.84 6.82 -15.53
C LEU A 91 -13.22 5.64 -14.79
N LEU A 92 -13.54 5.47 -13.51
CA LEU A 92 -13.09 4.34 -12.69
C LEU A 92 -13.57 3.00 -13.25
N HIS A 93 -14.86 2.83 -13.53
CA HIS A 93 -15.48 1.57 -13.94
C HIS A 93 -14.84 0.90 -15.17
N LYS A 94 -14.14 1.66 -16.01
CA LYS A 94 -13.52 1.16 -17.25
C LYS A 94 -12.10 0.64 -17.04
N SER A 95 -11.52 0.80 -15.84
CA SER A 95 -10.13 0.45 -15.55
C SER A 95 -9.94 -1.04 -15.25
N THR A 96 -8.77 -1.56 -15.62
CA THR A 96 -8.30 -2.91 -15.28
C THR A 96 -7.16 -2.89 -14.26
N GLY A 97 -6.56 -1.71 -14.07
CA GLY A 97 -5.58 -1.43 -13.03
C GLY A 97 -5.74 -0.01 -12.50
N ILE A 98 -5.53 0.17 -11.20
CA ILE A 98 -5.57 1.47 -10.51
C ILE A 98 -4.19 1.71 -9.89
N PHE A 99 -3.57 2.85 -10.18
CA PHE A 99 -2.28 3.23 -9.64
C PHE A 99 -2.39 4.50 -8.79
N ILE A 100 -2.11 4.40 -7.50
CA ILE A 100 -2.19 5.53 -6.56
C ILE A 100 -0.78 6.09 -6.33
N THR A 101 -0.58 7.36 -6.63
CA THR A 101 0.77 7.96 -6.58
C THR A 101 1.22 8.32 -5.17
N GLY A 102 2.50 8.67 -5.04
CA GLY A 102 3.07 9.23 -3.82
C GLY A 102 2.70 10.69 -3.57
N GLY A 103 3.02 11.18 -2.37
CA GLY A 103 2.69 12.52 -1.89
C GLY A 103 2.33 12.47 -0.40
N ASN A 104 1.17 13.03 -0.02
CA ASN A 104 0.66 13.02 1.34
C ASN A 104 -0.50 12.00 1.51
N GLN A 105 -0.29 10.97 2.33
CA GLN A 105 -1.30 9.94 2.58
C GLN A 105 -2.51 10.42 3.39
N LEU A 106 -2.36 11.45 4.24
CA LEU A 106 -3.50 12.07 4.91
C LEU A 106 -4.38 12.81 3.92
N ARG A 107 -3.79 13.49 2.93
CA ARG A 107 -4.54 14.14 1.84
C ARG A 107 -5.36 13.12 1.05
N LEU A 108 -4.78 11.97 0.70
CA LEU A 108 -5.54 10.87 0.08
C LEU A 108 -6.70 10.41 0.98
N SER A 109 -6.42 10.19 2.27
CA SER A 109 -7.43 9.68 3.20
C SER A 109 -8.57 10.66 3.44
N THR A 110 -8.31 11.97 3.50
CA THR A 110 -9.36 12.97 3.76
C THR A 110 -10.19 13.27 2.51
N ILE A 111 -9.58 13.24 1.33
CA ILE A 111 -10.27 13.48 0.06
C ILE A 111 -11.07 12.24 -0.37
N LEU A 112 -10.43 11.07 -0.41
CA LEU A 112 -11.06 9.84 -0.91
C LEU A 112 -11.88 9.12 0.17
N GLY A 113 -11.50 9.21 1.43
CA GLY A 113 -12.08 8.42 2.51
C GLY A 113 -13.60 8.62 2.65
N GLY A 114 -14.36 7.54 2.67
CA GLY A 114 -15.82 7.58 2.81
C GLY A 114 -16.59 8.17 1.61
N THR A 115 -15.95 8.37 0.46
CA THR A 115 -16.61 8.82 -0.77
C THR A 115 -17.02 7.64 -1.68
N PRO A 116 -17.88 7.87 -2.68
CA PRO A 116 -18.21 6.87 -3.69
C PRO A 116 -16.97 6.31 -4.41
N VAL A 117 -15.96 7.15 -4.69
CA VAL A 117 -14.68 6.72 -5.28
C VAL A 117 -13.99 5.65 -4.43
N ALA A 118 -13.80 5.87 -3.12
CA ALA A 118 -13.15 4.88 -2.26
C ALA A 118 -13.96 3.58 -2.15
N LYS A 119 -15.30 3.67 -2.14
CA LYS A 119 -16.18 2.48 -2.16
C LYS A 119 -16.02 1.72 -3.48
N LEU A 120 -15.98 2.43 -4.60
CA LEU A 120 -15.85 1.83 -5.92
C LEU A 120 -14.50 1.15 -6.10
N ILE A 121 -13.39 1.77 -5.70
CA ILE A 121 -12.05 1.15 -5.75
C ILE A 121 -12.06 -0.20 -5.01
N ARG A 122 -12.68 -0.28 -3.83
CA ARG A 122 -12.81 -1.54 -3.09
C ARG A 122 -13.67 -2.58 -3.82
N SER A 123 -14.79 -2.17 -4.42
CA SER A 123 -15.68 -3.07 -5.17
C SER A 123 -14.95 -3.63 -6.39
N MET A 124 -14.33 -2.76 -7.18
CA MET A 124 -13.56 -3.13 -8.37
C MET A 124 -12.42 -4.08 -8.01
N HIS A 125 -11.72 -3.84 -6.90
CA HIS A 125 -10.71 -4.76 -6.41
C HIS A 125 -11.29 -6.14 -6.04
N ALA A 126 -12.49 -6.20 -5.43
CA ALA A 126 -13.19 -7.45 -5.18
C ALA A 126 -13.66 -8.15 -6.47
N GLU A 127 -13.85 -7.39 -7.55
CA GLU A 127 -14.21 -7.84 -8.90
C GLU A 127 -12.99 -8.19 -9.78
N GLY A 128 -11.76 -8.12 -9.24
CA GLY A 128 -10.55 -8.56 -9.93
C GLY A 128 -9.60 -7.43 -10.38
N VAL A 129 -9.99 -6.16 -10.25
CA VAL A 129 -9.15 -5.02 -10.65
C VAL A 129 -7.94 -4.88 -9.74
N HIS A 130 -6.76 -4.77 -10.34
CA HIS A 130 -5.51 -4.70 -9.58
C HIS A 130 -5.26 -3.28 -9.08
N VAL A 131 -4.75 -3.16 -7.85
CA VAL A 131 -4.46 -1.87 -7.25
C VAL A 131 -3.01 -1.82 -6.80
N ALA A 132 -2.26 -0.88 -7.36
CA ALA A 132 -0.91 -0.56 -6.95
C ALA A 132 -0.86 0.84 -6.32
N GLY A 133 0.11 1.05 -5.43
CA GLY A 133 0.31 2.35 -4.82
C GLY A 133 1.76 2.56 -4.39
N THR A 134 2.32 3.73 -4.68
CA THR A 134 3.71 4.05 -4.31
C THR A 134 3.77 5.11 -3.21
N SER A 135 4.65 4.91 -2.23
CA SER A 135 4.82 5.84 -1.09
C SER A 135 3.47 6.07 -0.36
N ALA A 136 2.91 7.28 -0.36
CA ALA A 136 1.59 7.54 0.19
C ALA A 136 0.49 6.61 -0.34
N GLY A 137 0.54 6.26 -1.62
CA GLY A 137 -0.36 5.28 -2.24
C GLY A 137 -0.19 3.87 -1.67
N ALA A 138 1.01 3.48 -1.23
CA ALA A 138 1.24 2.20 -0.56
C ALA A 138 0.63 2.18 0.84
N ALA A 139 0.76 3.28 1.58
CA ALA A 139 0.26 3.40 2.94
C ALA A 139 -1.28 3.34 3.00
N ILE A 140 -1.98 4.00 2.06
CA ILE A 140 -3.45 4.04 2.09
C ILE A 140 -4.12 2.71 1.71
N ILE A 141 -3.39 1.76 1.14
CA ILE A 141 -3.96 0.47 0.71
C ILE A 141 -4.49 -0.34 1.91
N SER A 142 -3.80 -0.32 3.05
CA SER A 142 -4.18 -1.08 4.23
C SER A 142 -5.40 -0.48 4.95
N GLU A 143 -6.14 -1.29 5.69
CA GLU A 143 -7.24 -0.82 6.54
C GLU A 143 -6.71 0.08 7.67
N HIS A 144 -5.64 -0.35 8.32
CA HIS A 144 -4.89 0.44 9.31
C HIS A 144 -3.67 1.04 8.62
N MET A 145 -3.64 2.36 8.50
CA MET A 145 -2.59 3.10 7.80
C MET A 145 -1.70 3.86 8.80
N ILE A 146 -0.38 3.78 8.62
CA ILE A 146 0.57 4.68 9.29
C ILE A 146 0.54 6.02 8.55
N ALA A 147 -0.15 6.99 9.14
CA ALA A 147 -0.29 8.35 8.60
C ALA A 147 0.95 9.23 8.87
N GLY A 148 1.72 8.89 9.90
CA GLY A 148 2.87 9.67 10.35
C GLY A 148 3.59 8.96 11.49
N GLY A 149 4.62 9.60 12.03
CA GLY A 149 5.36 9.04 13.15
C GLY A 149 6.85 9.37 13.11
N ARG A 150 7.50 9.15 14.24
CA ARG A 150 8.92 9.40 14.46
C ARG A 150 9.78 8.44 13.63
N ARG A 151 10.98 8.89 13.26
CA ARG A 151 12.02 8.03 12.69
C ARG A 151 12.90 7.52 13.82
N GLY A 152 13.58 6.41 13.57
CA GLY A 152 14.51 5.79 14.49
C GLY A 152 14.21 4.31 14.73
N PRO A 153 15.18 3.60 15.33
CA PRO A 153 15.07 2.16 15.55
C PRO A 153 14.19 1.79 16.75
N THR A 154 14.09 2.69 17.75
CA THR A 154 13.39 2.42 19.00
C THR A 154 11.89 2.73 18.87
N PRO A 155 10.99 1.77 19.17
CA PRO A 155 9.56 2.06 19.26
C PRO A 155 9.27 2.92 20.49
N LEU A 156 8.52 4.01 20.28
CA LEU A 156 8.06 4.91 21.32
C LEU A 156 6.52 4.88 21.37
N GLU A 157 5.93 5.15 22.53
CA GLU A 157 4.47 5.22 22.73
C GLU A 157 3.77 6.11 21.69
N ASP A 158 4.33 7.30 21.42
CA ASP A 158 3.84 8.26 20.43
C ASP A 158 4.53 8.10 19.05
N GLY A 159 5.18 6.95 18.83
CA GLY A 159 6.07 6.71 17.70
C GLY A 159 5.34 6.64 16.35
N ALA A 160 4.06 6.29 16.34
CA ALA A 160 3.25 6.15 15.13
C ALA A 160 1.92 6.90 15.25
N THR A 161 1.53 7.59 14.18
CA THR A 161 0.18 8.15 14.03
C THR A 161 -0.61 7.25 13.10
N MET A 162 -1.71 6.70 13.59
CA MET A 162 -2.58 5.81 12.83
C MET A 162 -3.77 6.57 12.24
N ALA A 163 -4.18 6.18 11.04
CA ALA A 163 -5.44 6.61 10.42
C ALA A 163 -6.07 5.44 9.65
N PRO A 164 -7.37 5.49 9.32
CA PRO A 164 -7.97 4.54 8.40
C PRO A 164 -7.44 4.72 6.98
N GLY A 165 -7.10 3.64 6.29
CA GLY A 165 -6.86 3.65 4.84
C GLY A 165 -8.08 3.23 4.03
N LEU A 166 -7.89 2.90 2.76
CA LEU A 166 -8.93 2.41 1.86
C LEU A 166 -9.45 1.03 2.26
N GLY A 167 -8.63 0.22 2.93
CA GLY A 167 -9.00 -1.12 3.37
C GLY A 167 -9.11 -2.11 2.22
N LEU A 168 -8.11 -2.17 1.33
CA LEU A 168 -8.03 -3.23 0.31
C LEU A 168 -7.50 -4.54 0.89
N THR A 169 -6.72 -4.44 1.96
CA THR A 169 -6.29 -5.55 2.80
C THR A 169 -6.38 -5.16 4.27
N ASN A 170 -6.73 -6.13 5.11
CA ASN A 170 -6.71 -6.03 6.57
C ASN A 170 -5.76 -7.04 7.20
N LYS A 171 -4.87 -7.63 6.40
CA LYS A 171 -3.88 -8.63 6.84
C LYS A 171 -2.54 -8.01 7.21
N VAL A 172 -2.27 -6.81 6.70
CA VAL A 172 -0.99 -6.12 6.85
C VAL A 172 -1.15 -4.63 7.13
N ILE A 173 -0.23 -4.07 7.92
CA ILE A 173 0.07 -2.63 7.95
C ILE A 173 1.27 -2.40 7.05
N ILE A 174 1.24 -1.32 6.26
CA ILE A 174 2.30 -0.99 5.32
C ILE A 174 3.01 0.28 5.76
N ASP A 175 4.34 0.21 5.79
CA ASP A 175 5.24 1.33 5.81
C ASP A 175 6.17 1.30 4.59
N GLN A 176 6.63 2.46 4.17
CA GLN A 176 7.28 2.75 2.89
C GLN A 176 8.52 3.60 3.12
N HIS A 177 9.39 3.77 2.13
CA HIS A 177 10.72 4.40 2.26
C HIS A 177 11.46 3.86 3.51
N PHE A 178 11.32 2.55 3.76
CA PHE A 178 11.36 2.02 5.12
C PHE A 178 12.74 2.12 5.75
N ARG A 179 13.74 1.44 5.17
CA ARG A 179 15.14 1.58 5.58
C ARG A 179 15.67 2.99 5.32
N GLN A 180 15.29 3.60 4.20
CA GLN A 180 15.79 4.92 3.79
C GLN A 180 15.42 6.05 4.76
N ARG A 181 14.43 5.83 5.63
CA ARG A 181 13.97 6.82 6.60
C ARG A 181 13.96 6.27 8.04
N ASP A 182 14.63 5.16 8.30
CA ASP A 182 14.73 4.50 9.62
C ASP A 182 13.36 4.31 10.28
N ARG A 183 12.44 3.60 9.62
CA ARG A 183 11.02 3.53 10.04
C ARG A 183 10.64 2.29 10.86
N ILE A 184 11.61 1.48 11.28
CA ILE A 184 11.31 0.27 12.08
C ILE A 184 10.67 0.58 13.43
N GLY A 185 11.13 1.61 14.15
CA GLY A 185 10.57 1.96 15.46
C GLY A 185 9.09 2.32 15.39
N ARG A 186 8.68 3.11 14.41
CA ARG A 186 7.25 3.45 14.23
C ARG A 186 6.40 2.28 13.71
N LEU A 187 6.95 1.39 12.89
CA LEU A 187 6.23 0.17 12.49
C LEU A 187 5.97 -0.74 13.70
N LEU A 188 6.98 -0.89 14.57
CA LEU A 188 6.86 -1.63 15.83
C LEU A 188 5.83 -1.00 16.77
N ALA A 189 5.84 0.33 16.93
CA ALA A 189 4.84 1.06 17.71
C ALA A 189 3.42 0.91 17.13
N ALA A 190 3.27 0.91 15.80
CA ALA A 190 1.98 0.68 15.15
C ALA A 190 1.45 -0.74 15.44
N LEU A 191 2.32 -1.75 15.44
CA LEU A 191 1.95 -3.14 15.72
C LEU A 191 1.64 -3.40 17.19
N SER A 192 2.18 -2.60 18.12
CA SER A 192 1.94 -2.78 19.54
C SER A 192 0.56 -2.33 20.00
N TYR A 193 -0.16 -1.51 19.21
CA TYR A 193 -1.56 -1.14 19.50
C TYR A 193 -2.51 -2.33 19.37
N ASN A 194 -2.29 -3.21 18.38
CA ASN A 194 -3.08 -4.42 18.19
C ASN A 194 -2.27 -5.47 17.40
N PRO A 195 -1.63 -6.45 18.08
CA PRO A 195 -0.66 -7.38 17.48
C PRO A 195 -1.32 -8.52 16.66
N PHE A 196 -2.33 -8.22 15.85
CA PHE A 196 -3.06 -9.22 15.07
C PHE A 196 -2.68 -9.28 13.58
N ILE A 197 -1.94 -8.29 13.07
CA ILE A 197 -1.54 -8.18 11.65
C ILE A 197 -0.04 -8.12 11.50
N SER A 198 0.47 -8.54 10.34
CA SER A 198 1.90 -8.40 10.03
C SER A 198 2.21 -6.97 9.59
N GLY A 199 3.35 -6.43 10.00
CA GLY A 199 3.87 -5.17 9.47
C GLY A 199 4.77 -5.42 8.27
N LEU A 200 4.61 -4.63 7.22
CA LEU A 200 5.49 -4.62 6.04
C LEU A 200 6.23 -3.30 5.98
N GLY A 201 7.53 -3.33 6.20
CA GLY A 201 8.43 -2.22 5.90
C GLY A 201 9.03 -2.39 4.51
N ILE A 202 8.56 -1.60 3.54
CA ILE A 202 8.96 -1.72 2.13
C ILE A 202 9.99 -0.62 1.80
N ASP A 203 11.16 -1.05 1.35
CA ASP A 203 12.22 -0.15 0.91
C ASP A 203 11.87 0.58 -0.39
N GLU A 204 12.55 1.69 -0.66
CA GLU A 204 12.49 2.35 -1.97
C GLU A 204 12.80 1.38 -3.11
N ASP A 205 12.17 1.62 -4.26
CA ASP A 205 12.27 0.78 -5.46
C ASP A 205 12.05 -0.71 -5.18
N THR A 206 11.13 -1.01 -4.26
CA THR A 206 10.72 -2.35 -3.87
C THR A 206 9.20 -2.40 -3.75
N ALA A 207 8.59 -3.53 -4.10
CA ALA A 207 7.16 -3.76 -4.05
C ALA A 207 6.84 -5.15 -3.52
N ALA A 208 5.75 -5.23 -2.75
CA ALA A 208 5.10 -6.48 -2.40
C ALA A 208 3.98 -6.75 -3.40
N PHE A 209 4.13 -7.76 -4.25
CA PHE A 209 3.03 -8.22 -5.09
C PHE A 209 2.21 -9.24 -4.30
N ILE A 210 1.11 -8.78 -3.70
CA ILE A 210 0.23 -9.64 -2.89
C ILE A 210 -0.88 -10.19 -3.80
N SER A 211 -0.86 -11.49 -3.99
CA SER A 211 -1.82 -12.23 -4.81
C SER A 211 -3.18 -12.38 -4.12
N PRO A 212 -4.23 -12.79 -4.86
CA PRO A 212 -5.58 -12.97 -4.30
C PRO A 212 -5.67 -14.06 -3.22
N ASP A 213 -4.77 -15.04 -3.25
CA ASP A 213 -4.60 -16.10 -2.24
C ASP A 213 -3.69 -15.68 -1.08
N GLY A 214 -3.17 -14.44 -1.07
CA GLY A 214 -2.39 -13.87 0.03
C GLY A 214 -0.90 -14.17 -0.01
N ILE A 215 -0.38 -14.65 -1.13
CA ILE A 215 1.05 -14.81 -1.33
C ILE A 215 1.65 -13.48 -1.76
N LEU A 216 2.50 -12.93 -0.89
CA LEU A 216 3.35 -11.79 -1.19
C LEU A 216 4.61 -12.30 -1.88
N GLU A 217 4.96 -11.70 -3.01
CA GLU A 217 6.26 -11.86 -3.66
C GLU A 217 7.01 -10.52 -3.69
N VAL A 218 8.30 -10.52 -3.35
CA VAL A 218 9.13 -9.31 -3.39
C VAL A 218 9.65 -9.06 -4.79
N VAL A 219 9.49 -7.83 -5.28
CA VAL A 219 9.99 -7.37 -6.57
C VAL A 219 10.66 -6.02 -6.41
N GLY A 220 11.80 -5.80 -7.05
CA GLY A 220 12.55 -4.55 -7.00
C GLY A 220 13.98 -4.73 -6.54
N SER A 221 14.65 -3.63 -6.20
CA SER A 221 16.09 -3.60 -5.90
C SER A 221 16.41 -3.67 -4.40
N GLY A 222 15.46 -3.36 -3.53
CA GLY A 222 15.62 -3.42 -2.07
C GLY A 222 15.04 -4.69 -1.45
N ALA A 223 14.55 -4.55 -0.22
CA ALA A 223 13.98 -5.64 0.56
C ALA A 223 12.68 -5.23 1.25
N ILE A 224 11.91 -6.24 1.68
CA ILE A 224 10.75 -6.08 2.54
C ILE A 224 11.07 -6.66 3.91
N THR A 225 10.96 -5.82 4.93
CA THR A 225 11.04 -6.23 6.32
C THR A 225 9.64 -6.60 6.79
N VAL A 226 9.39 -7.89 6.98
CA VAL A 226 8.15 -8.39 7.58
C VAL A 226 8.34 -8.52 9.08
N VAL A 227 7.46 -7.87 9.84
CA VAL A 227 7.39 -7.98 11.29
C VAL A 227 6.11 -8.75 11.64
N ASP A 228 6.25 -9.94 12.21
CA ASP A 228 5.12 -10.77 12.63
C ASP A 228 4.99 -10.79 14.16
N PRO A 229 3.89 -10.24 14.70
CA PRO A 229 3.62 -10.23 16.13
C PRO A 229 2.87 -11.47 16.65
N ALA A 230 2.70 -12.54 15.85
CA ALA A 230 1.91 -13.73 16.23
C ALA A 230 2.29 -14.35 17.58
N ASP A 231 3.58 -14.38 17.89
CA ASP A 231 4.12 -14.97 19.12
C ASP A 231 4.52 -13.91 20.15
N LEU A 232 3.96 -12.70 20.05
CA LEU A 232 4.21 -11.62 21.02
C LEU A 232 3.72 -12.06 22.41
N THR A 233 4.64 -12.13 23.37
CA THR A 233 4.36 -12.53 24.74
C THR A 233 4.24 -11.35 25.70
N HIS A 234 4.75 -10.17 25.31
CA HIS A 234 4.68 -8.96 26.11
C HIS A 234 4.68 -7.68 25.26
N SER A 235 3.87 -6.70 25.68
CA SER A 235 3.85 -5.33 25.18
C SER A 235 3.62 -4.35 26.33
N SER A 236 4.52 -3.39 26.52
CA SER A 236 4.35 -2.30 27.50
C SER A 236 3.59 -1.09 26.95
N MET A 237 2.90 -1.23 25.80
CA MET A 237 2.25 -0.09 25.13
C MET A 237 1.08 0.51 25.94
N HIS A 238 0.39 -0.31 26.73
CA HIS A 238 -0.82 0.12 27.46
C HIS A 238 -0.54 0.93 28.73
N ASP A 239 0.67 0.80 29.29
CA ASP A 239 1.10 1.40 30.55
C ASP A 239 2.31 2.35 30.40
N ALA A 240 2.87 2.46 29.19
CA ALA A 240 3.90 3.43 28.85
C ALA A 240 3.41 4.87 28.97
N LEU A 241 4.30 5.77 29.42
CA LEU A 241 4.06 7.21 29.39
C LEU A 241 4.45 7.80 28.04
N HIS A 242 4.06 9.06 27.82
CA HIS A 242 4.38 9.78 26.59
C HIS A 242 5.89 9.79 26.32
N GLN A 243 6.29 9.31 25.14
CA GLN A 243 7.68 9.16 24.67
C GLN A 243 8.51 8.08 25.37
N ASP A 244 7.91 7.24 26.22
CA ASP A 244 8.62 6.07 26.72
C ASP A 244 8.93 5.10 25.59
N ALA A 245 10.06 4.40 25.73
CA ALA A 245 10.37 3.26 24.88
C ALA A 245 9.43 2.10 25.20
N ILE A 246 8.92 1.44 24.17
CA ILE A 246 8.02 0.29 24.32
C ILE A 246 8.84 -1.00 24.35
N THR A 247 8.54 -1.87 25.31
CA THR A 247 9.08 -3.23 25.38
C THR A 247 8.17 -4.17 24.59
N LEU A 248 8.75 -4.90 23.62
CA LEU A 248 8.08 -5.93 22.83
C LEU A 248 8.91 -7.22 22.88
N ILE A 249 8.30 -8.33 23.32
CA ILE A 249 8.98 -9.63 23.44
C ILE A 249 8.25 -10.67 22.60
N GLY A 250 8.98 -11.39 21.74
CA GLY A 250 8.42 -12.46 20.90
C GLY A 250 8.07 -12.05 19.46
N MET A 251 8.55 -10.90 18.99
CA MET A 251 8.39 -10.47 17.60
C MET A 251 9.27 -11.30 16.66
N LYS A 252 8.70 -11.76 15.54
CA LYS A 252 9.47 -12.38 14.45
C LYS A 252 9.79 -11.37 13.36
N LEU A 253 10.98 -11.48 12.80
CA LEU A 253 11.45 -10.64 11.71
C LEU A 253 11.85 -11.51 10.52
N HIS A 254 11.37 -11.16 9.34
CA HIS A 254 11.87 -11.69 8.08
C HIS A 254 12.35 -10.53 7.21
N ILE A 255 13.52 -10.66 6.60
CA ILE A 255 14.02 -9.72 5.59
C ILE A 255 14.02 -10.45 4.27
N LEU A 256 13.16 -10.00 3.35
CA LEU A 256 12.86 -10.69 2.10
C LEU A 256 13.39 -9.85 0.94
N ALA A 257 14.33 -10.39 0.18
CA ALA A 257 14.83 -9.79 -1.06
C ALA A 257 14.01 -10.26 -2.26
N ALA A 258 14.27 -9.70 -3.45
CA ALA A 258 13.58 -10.05 -4.68
C ALA A 258 13.47 -11.58 -4.91
N GLY A 259 12.28 -12.03 -5.29
CA GLY A 259 11.94 -13.44 -5.51
C GLY A 259 11.51 -14.21 -4.26
N ALA A 260 11.87 -13.74 -3.05
CA ALA A 260 11.38 -14.34 -1.81
C ALA A 260 9.89 -14.07 -1.63
N LYS A 261 9.22 -14.98 -0.92
CA LYS A 261 7.76 -14.98 -0.73
C LYS A 261 7.37 -15.05 0.73
N TYR A 262 6.17 -14.56 1.02
CA TYR A 262 5.54 -14.63 2.34
C TYR A 262 4.04 -14.82 2.20
N ASP A 263 3.49 -15.85 2.85
CA ASP A 263 2.05 -16.05 2.92
C ASP A 263 1.47 -15.24 4.09
N VAL A 264 0.68 -14.20 3.80
CA VAL A 264 0.09 -13.32 4.82
C VAL A 264 -1.03 -14.00 5.64
N ASN A 265 -1.54 -15.14 5.16
CA ASN A 265 -2.55 -15.92 5.88
C ASN A 265 -1.90 -16.89 6.86
N THR A 266 -0.86 -17.61 6.43
CA THR A 266 -0.17 -18.60 7.29
C THR A 266 1.05 -18.04 8.03
N ARG A 267 1.49 -16.84 7.68
CA ARG A 267 2.65 -16.13 8.24
C ARG A 267 3.97 -16.88 8.07
N LYS A 268 4.17 -17.46 6.89
CA LYS A 268 5.37 -18.23 6.55
C LYS A 268 6.13 -17.60 5.40
N ALA A 269 7.42 -17.38 5.60
CA ALA A 269 8.35 -16.98 4.54
C ALA A 269 8.93 -18.22 3.84
N PHE A 270 9.14 -18.12 2.52
CA PHE A 270 9.71 -19.18 1.69
C PHE A 270 10.37 -18.60 0.41
N ILE A 271 11.05 -19.46 -0.36
CA ILE A 271 11.71 -19.14 -1.63
C ILE A 271 11.07 -20.00 -2.72
#